data_AF-A0A3D0H7F3-F1
#
_entry.id   AF-A0A3D0H7F3-F1
#
_cell.length_a   1.000
_cell.length_b   1.000
_cell.length_c   1.000
_cell.angle_alpha   90.00
_cell.angle_beta   90.00
_cell.angle_gamma   90.00
#
_symmetry.space_group_name_H-M   'P 1'
#
loop_
_entity.id
_entity.type
_entity.pdbx_description
1 polymer ?
#
loop_
_entity_poly.entity_id
_entity_poly.type
_entity_poly.pdbx_seq_one_letter_code
_entity_poly.pdbx_strand_id
1 'polypeptide(L)' 'MQNLWAPWRIEYILGKRESYCIFCPEGDGLSDETRLILHRGRHVMVMMNKYPYNNGHLLVAPWRHASS' A
#
# COMPACT_ATOMS: atom_id res chain seq x y z
N MET A 1 8.75 24.41 3.48
CA MET A 1 8.24 23.02 3.59
C MET A 1 8.27 22.67 5.07
N GLN A 2 7.15 22.25 5.66
CA GLN A 2 7.13 21.83 7.07
C GLN A 2 7.65 20.38 7.15
N ASN A 3 8.47 20.09 8.15
CA ASN A 3 9.06 18.76 8.31
C ASN A 3 7.99 17.74 8.74
N LEU A 4 7.82 16.67 7.95
CA LEU A 4 7.00 15.51 8.31
C LEU A 4 7.91 14.43 8.90
N TRP A 5 7.76 14.18 10.20
CA TRP A 5 8.52 13.17 10.91
C TRP A 5 7.76 11.84 10.92
N ALA A 6 8.36 10.79 10.37
CA ALA A 6 7.75 9.45 10.30
C ALA A 6 8.77 8.36 10.69
N PRO A 7 9.26 8.35 11.94
CA PRO A 7 10.33 7.45 12.38
C PRO A 7 9.98 5.95 12.22
N TRP A 8 8.71 5.58 12.32
CA TRP A 8 8.22 4.21 12.09
C TRP A 8 8.53 3.67 10.68
N ARG A 9 8.82 4.54 9.71
CA ARG A 9 9.20 4.11 8.36
C ARG A 9 10.59 3.47 8.29
N ILE A 10 11.40 3.56 9.33
CA ILE A 10 12.75 3.00 9.34
C ILE A 10 12.73 1.48 9.09
N GLU A 11 11.72 0.77 9.61
CA GLU A 11 11.53 -0.67 9.38
C GLU A 11 11.28 -0.99 7.90
N TYR A 12 10.53 -0.15 7.20
CA TYR A 12 10.32 -0.31 5.76
C TYR A 12 11.60 -0.01 4.97
N ILE A 13 12.33 1.04 5.35
CA ILE A 13 13.54 1.48 4.65
C ILE A 13 14.66 0.44 4.76
N LEU A 14 14.83 -0.13 5.96
CA LEU A 14 15.85 -1.14 6.24
C LEU A 14 15.37 -2.58 5.97
N GLY A 15 14.07 -2.77 5.76
CA GLY A 15 13.44 -4.06 5.55
C GLY A 15 13.78 -4.70 4.21
N LYS A 16 13.52 -6.02 4.12
CA LYS A 16 13.63 -6.73 2.85
C LYS A 16 12.55 -6.24 1.89
N ARG A 17 12.93 -6.08 0.62
CA ARG A 17 11.97 -5.80 -0.44
C ARG A 17 11.33 -7.10 -0.87
N GLU A 18 10.02 -7.15 -0.78
CA GLU A 18 9.23 -8.23 -1.33
C GLU A 18 9.34 -8.26 -2.86
N SER A 19 9.39 -9.46 -3.44
CA SER A 19 9.47 -9.64 -4.89
C SER A 19 8.11 -9.50 -5.59
N TYR A 20 7.01 -9.43 -4.83
CA TYR A 20 5.66 -9.29 -5.36
C TYR A 20 5.22 -7.82 -5.45
N CYS A 21 4.26 -7.55 -6.32
CA CYS A 21 3.64 -6.23 -6.44
C CYS A 21 2.50 -6.11 -5.41
N ILE A 22 2.62 -5.19 -4.46
CA ILE A 22 1.56 -4.91 -3.46
C ILE A 22 0.24 -4.46 -4.10
N PHE A 23 0.27 -3.99 -5.35
CA PHE A 23 -0.91 -3.57 -6.12
C PHE A 23 -1.53 -4.69 -6.96
N CYS A 24 -1.00 -5.92 -6.88
CA CYS A 24 -1.56 -7.10 -7.54
C CYS A 24 -1.97 -8.13 -6.48
N PRO A 25 -3.13 -7.95 -5.81
CA PRO A 25 -3.47 -8.73 -4.62
C PRO A 25 -4.06 -10.11 -4.90
N GLU A 26 -4.30 -10.46 -6.15
CA GLU A 26 -4.93 -11.72 -6.54
C GLU A 26 -3.90 -12.86 -6.54
N GLY A 27 -4.27 -14.03 -5.99
CA GLY A 27 -3.53 -15.28 -6.18
C GLY A 27 -2.82 -15.89 -4.97
N ASP A 28 -2.79 -15.23 -3.80
CA ASP A 28 -2.14 -15.77 -2.58
C ASP A 28 -3.09 -16.10 -1.43
N GLY A 29 -4.40 -15.86 -1.61
CA GLY A 29 -5.44 -16.19 -0.62
C GLY A 29 -5.51 -15.27 0.60
N LEU A 30 -4.75 -14.16 0.62
CA LEU A 30 -4.81 -13.20 1.72
C LEU A 30 -6.10 -12.37 1.69
N SER A 31 -6.62 -12.04 2.88
CA SER A 31 -7.81 -11.18 3.03
C SER A 31 -7.51 -9.72 2.73
N ASP A 32 -8.55 -8.97 2.36
CA ASP A 32 -8.47 -7.52 2.15
C ASP A 32 -7.95 -6.78 3.39
N GLU A 33 -8.37 -7.21 4.58
CA GLU A 33 -7.90 -6.66 5.86
C GLU A 33 -6.39 -6.83 6.04
N THR A 34 -5.87 -8.02 5.77
CA THR A 34 -4.42 -8.30 5.87
C THR A 34 -3.62 -7.44 4.87
N ARG A 35 -4.22 -7.18 3.70
CA ARG A 35 -3.64 -6.34 2.65
C ARG A 35 -3.89 -4.85 2.83
N LEU A 36 -4.63 -4.46 3.86
CA LEU A 36 -5.06 -3.08 4.11
C LEU A 36 -5.89 -2.47 2.96
N ILE A 37 -6.63 -3.31 2.21
CA ILE A 37 -7.57 -2.87 1.18
C ILE A 37 -8.85 -2.38 1.88
N LEU A 38 -9.22 -1.12 1.65
CA LEU A 38 -10.40 -0.50 2.22
C LEU A 38 -11.61 -0.56 1.29
N HIS A 39 -11.37 -0.53 -0.02
CA HIS A 39 -12.44 -0.53 -1.01
C HIS A 39 -11.99 -1.14 -2.34
N ARG A 40 -12.83 -2.01 -2.91
CA ARG A 40 -12.69 -2.58 -4.25
C ARG A 40 -13.66 -1.89 -5.22
N GLY A 41 -13.15 -1.00 -6.04
CA GLY A 41 -13.91 -0.36 -7.12
C GLY A 41 -13.85 -1.16 -8.42
N ARG A 42 -14.59 -0.72 -9.44
CA ARG A 42 -14.62 -1.39 -10.75
C ARG A 42 -13.26 -1.40 -11.47
N HIS A 43 -12.50 -0.32 -11.36
CA HIS A 43 -11.23 -0.13 -12.08
C HIS A 43 -10.02 0.10 -11.18
N VAL A 44 -10.27 0.41 -9.91
CA VAL A 44 -9.26 0.80 -8.94
C VAL A 44 -9.57 0.17 -7.58
N MET A 45 -8.55 0.11 -6.74
CA MET A 45 -8.69 -0.17 -5.31
C MET A 45 -8.14 0.98 -4.48
N VAL A 46 -8.67 1.09 -3.27
CA VAL A 46 -8.19 2.01 -2.23
C VAL A 46 -7.58 1.18 -1.11
N MET A 47 -6.36 1.54 -0.71
CA MET A 47 -5.62 0.86 0.34
C MET A 47 -5.14 1.86 1.39
N MET A 48 -5.03 1.43 2.64
CA MET A 48 -4.29 2.19 3.65
C MET A 48 -2.78 1.99 3.43
N ASN A 49 -2.02 3.07 3.50
CA ASN A 49 -0.57 2.96 3.48
C ASN A 49 -0.09 2.34 4.80
N LYS A 50 0.59 1.18 4.74
CA LYS A 50 1.17 0.51 5.92
C LYS A 50 2.17 1.39 6.68
N TYR A 51 2.79 2.33 5.97
CA TYR A 51 3.79 3.27 6.50
C TYR A 51 3.37 4.71 6.22
N PRO A 52 2.30 5.20 6.88
CA PRO A 52 1.66 6.48 6.56
C PRO A 52 2.55 7.67 6.98
N TYR A 53 2.31 8.86 6.41
CA TYR A 53 2.92 10.11 6.91
C TYR A 53 2.04 10.77 7.98
N ASN A 54 0.72 10.69 7.79
CA ASN A 54 -0.32 11.14 8.72
C ASN A 54 -1.44 10.10 8.72
N ASN A 55 -2.29 10.14 9.74
CA ASN A 55 -3.48 9.28 9.82
C ASN A 55 -4.35 9.44 8.58
N GLY A 56 -4.81 8.32 8.02
CA GLY A 56 -5.60 8.31 6.80
C GLY A 56 -4.79 8.52 5.50
N HIS A 57 -3.48 8.34 5.51
CA HIS A 57 -2.70 8.30 4.27
C HIS A 57 -3.09 7.04 3.45
N LEU A 58 -3.75 7.26 2.32
CA LEU A 58 -4.24 6.20 1.45
C LEU A 58 -3.42 6.10 0.15
N LEU A 59 -3.47 4.93 -0.46
CA LEU A 59 -3.02 4.65 -1.81
C LEU A 59 -4.23 4.33 -2.68
N VAL A 60 -4.23 4.80 -3.93
CA VAL A 60 -5.22 4.43 -4.95
C VAL A 60 -4.47 3.87 -6.14
N ALA A 61 -4.78 2.63 -6.53
CA ALA A 61 -4.09 1.94 -7.60
C ALA A 61 -5.08 1.31 -8.59
N PRO A 62 -4.80 1.32 -9.90
CA PRO A 62 -5.59 0.58 -10.87
C PRO A 62 -5.40 -0.93 -10.68
N TRP A 63 -6.42 -1.72 -11.02
CA TRP A 63 -6.28 -3.18 -11.09
C TRP A 63 -5.30 -3.63 -12.17
N ARG A 64 -5.19 -2.86 -13.25
CA ARG A 64 -4.25 -3.13 -14.33
C ARG A 64 -2.83 -2.83 -13.87
N HIS A 65 -1.99 -3.85 -13.79
CA HIS A 65 -0.56 -3.67 -13.58
C HIS A 65 0.05 -2.84 -14.72
N ALA A 66 0.72 -1.75 -14.36
CA ALA A 66 1.37 -0.85 -15.30
C ALA A 66 2.57 -0.21 -14.62
N SER A 67 3.72 -0.23 -15.29
CA SER A 67 4.83 0.67 -15.00
C SER A 67 4.64 1.96 -15.81
N SER A 68 4.88 3.11 -15.20
CA SER A 68 5.08 4.38 -15.94
C SER A 68 6.55 4.60 -16.18
#